data_AF-A0A924XI35-F1
#
_entry.id   AF-A0A924XI35-F1
#
_cell.length_a   1.000
_cell.length_b   1.000
_cell.length_c   1.000
_cell.angle_alpha   90.00
_cell.angle_beta   90.00
_cell.angle_gamma   90.00
#
_symmetry.space_group_name_H-M   'P 1'
#
loop_
_entity.id
_entity.type
_entity.pdbx_description
1 polymer ?
#
loop_
_entity_poly.entity_id
_entity_poly.type
_entity_poly.pdbx_seq_one_letter_code
_entity_poly.pdbx_strand_id
1 'polypeptide(L)'
;TWTPQPGLTMLGDASHVMPPYTGKGVNLAMLDALELADALTADRAGDVTGAVTAFEAGMQKRTSQETGACLAIGRQMYGFELDFSEPAPV
;
A
#
# COMPACT_ATOMS: atom_id res chain seq x y z
N THR A 1 9.29 -0.06 7.75
CA THR A 1 8.07 0.35 8.48
C THR A 1 7.93 1.85 8.38
N TRP A 2 6.71 2.37 8.36
CA TRP A 2 6.41 3.80 8.20
C TRP A 2 5.90 4.40 9.52
N THR A 3 6.29 5.64 9.82
CA THR A 3 5.76 6.40 10.96
C THR A 3 4.79 7.46 10.42
N PRO A 4 3.48 7.39 10.78
CA PRO A 4 2.48 8.35 10.31
C PRO A 4 2.88 9.80 10.59
N GLN A 5 2.66 10.68 9.63
CA GLN A 5 2.95 12.11 9.74
C GLN A 5 1.65 12.92 9.75
N PRO A 6 1.51 13.93 10.64
CA PRO A 6 0.31 14.77 10.65
C PRO A 6 0.10 15.48 9.32
N GLY A 7 -1.10 15.32 8.73
CA GLY A 7 -1.49 16.01 7.49
C GLY A 7 -0.82 15.50 6.21
N LEU A 8 -0.12 14.36 6.26
CA LEU A 8 0.55 13.77 5.10
C LEU A 8 0.29 12.26 5.06
N THR A 9 -0.05 11.75 3.87
CA THR A 9 -0.10 10.31 3.61
C THR A 9 0.21 10.03 2.13
N MET A 10 0.42 8.76 1.79
CA MET A 10 0.74 8.29 0.44
C MET A 10 -0.24 7.18 0.04
N LEU A 11 -0.56 7.11 -1.25
CA LEU A 11 -1.41 6.08 -1.84
C LEU A 11 -0.90 5.68 -3.23
N GLY A 12 -1.33 4.53 -3.74
CA GLY A 12 -0.92 3.97 -5.03
C GLY A 12 0.58 3.65 -5.09
N ASP A 13 1.18 3.84 -6.27
CA ASP A 13 2.61 3.52 -6.50
C ASP A 13 3.56 4.29 -5.57
N ALA A 14 3.15 5.46 -5.06
CA ALA A 14 3.93 6.21 -4.09
C ALA A 14 4.06 5.48 -2.74
N SER A 15 3.08 4.66 -2.35
CA SER A 15 3.10 3.89 -1.09
C SER A 15 3.39 2.40 -1.28
N HIS A 16 3.08 1.83 -2.44
CA HIS A 16 3.24 0.39 -2.69
C HIS A 16 3.52 0.03 -4.15
N VAL A 17 4.64 0.50 -4.71
CA VAL A 17 5.08 0.04 -6.03
C VAL A 17 5.18 -1.49 -6.09
N MET A 18 4.55 -2.09 -7.10
CA MET A 18 4.54 -3.54 -7.31
C MET A 18 4.89 -3.87 -8.75
N PRO A 19 5.57 -5.00 -9.02
CA PRO A 19 5.70 -5.52 -10.37
C PRO A 19 4.32 -5.75 -11.02
N PRO A 20 4.18 -5.60 -12.35
CA PRO A 20 2.88 -5.65 -13.02
C PRO A 20 2.31 -7.07 -13.22
N TYR A 21 2.85 -8.10 -12.56
CA TYR A 21 2.55 -9.51 -12.86
C TYR A 21 1.09 -9.90 -12.58
N THR A 22 0.45 -9.28 -11.59
CA THR A 22 -0.97 -9.53 -11.23
C THR A 22 -1.93 -8.53 -11.86
N GLY A 23 -1.43 -7.46 -12.49
CA GLY A 23 -2.25 -6.40 -13.06
C GLY A 23 -3.11 -5.62 -12.03
N LYS A 24 -2.82 -5.73 -10.73
CA LYS A 24 -3.65 -5.16 -9.66
C LYS A 24 -3.33 -3.72 -9.27
N GLY A 25 -2.19 -3.15 -9.72
CA GLY A 25 -1.66 -1.87 -9.22
C GLY A 25 -2.69 -0.75 -9.19
N VAL A 26 -3.31 -0.43 -10.34
CA VAL A 26 -4.29 0.67 -10.43
C VAL A 26 -5.55 0.40 -9.59
N ASN A 27 -6.00 -0.85 -9.49
CA ASN A 27 -7.18 -1.19 -8.68
C ASN A 27 -6.90 -0.99 -7.19
N LEU A 28 -5.69 -1.30 -6.73
CA LEU A 28 -5.28 -1.05 -5.35
C LEU A 28 -5.16 0.45 -5.08
N ALA A 29 -4.61 1.22 -6.02
CA ALA A 29 -4.56 2.68 -5.90
C ALA A 29 -5.96 3.33 -5.82
N MET A 30 -6.92 2.83 -6.61
CA MET A 30 -8.32 3.28 -6.56
C MET A 30 -8.98 2.89 -5.23
N LEU A 31 -8.69 1.70 -4.71
CA LEU A 31 -9.18 1.27 -3.40
C LEU A 31 -8.60 2.14 -2.28
N ASP A 32 -7.31 2.51 -2.35
CA ASP A 32 -6.72 3.42 -1.38
C ASP A 32 -7.46 4.77 -1.35
N ALA A 33 -7.78 5.31 -2.52
CA ALA A 33 -8.48 6.59 -2.64
C ALA A 33 -9.88 6.52 -2.02
N LEU A 34 -10.60 5.41 -2.20
CA LEU A 34 -11.89 5.17 -1.57
C LEU A 34 -11.78 5.06 -0.05
N GLU A 35 -10.88 4.20 0.44
CA GLU A 35 -10.68 3.97 1.87
C GLU A 35 -10.24 5.25 2.61
N LEU A 36 -9.38 6.06 1.98
CA LEU A 36 -8.97 7.36 2.51
C LEU A 36 -10.14 8.37 2.53
N ALA A 37 -10.92 8.45 1.46
CA ALA A 37 -12.09 9.33 1.41
C ALA A 37 -13.12 8.96 2.48
N ASP A 38 -13.42 7.68 2.63
CA ASP A 38 -14.33 7.17 3.67
C ASP A 38 -13.80 7.47 5.07
N ALA A 39 -12.49 7.27 5.32
CA ALA A 39 -11.89 7.57 6.61
C ALA A 39 -11.95 9.06 6.97
N LEU A 40 -11.72 9.95 5.99
CA LEU A 40 -11.75 11.41 6.18
C LEU A 40 -13.17 11.98 6.28
N THR A 41 -14.17 11.32 5.72
CA THR A 41 -15.57 11.76 5.74
C THR A 41 -16.43 11.04 6.78
N ALA A 42 -15.90 10.02 7.45
CA ALA A 42 -16.54 9.40 8.59
C ALA A 42 -16.87 10.44 9.67
N ASP A 43 -17.97 10.21 10.40
CA ASP A 43 -18.47 11.09 11.47
C ASP A 43 -17.55 11.08 12.71
N ARG A 44 -16.35 11.62 12.54
CA ARG A 44 -15.25 11.76 13.51
C ARG A 44 -14.72 13.18 13.41
N ALA A 45 -15.54 14.14 13.82
CA ALA A 45 -15.21 15.56 13.72
C ALA A 45 -13.82 15.87 14.34
N GLY A 46 -12.85 16.18 13.48
CA GLY A 46 -11.53 16.72 13.85
C GLY A 46 -10.37 15.73 13.96
N ASP A 47 -10.60 14.41 13.94
CA ASP A 47 -9.51 13.42 14.08
C ASP A 47 -8.95 12.95 12.72
N VAL A 48 -8.37 13.89 11.98
CA VAL A 48 -7.73 13.60 10.67
C VAL A 48 -6.55 12.64 10.84
N THR A 49 -5.74 12.83 11.88
CA THR A 49 -4.55 11.99 12.14
C THR A 49 -4.95 10.54 12.43
N GLY A 50 -5.99 10.32 13.25
CA GLY A 50 -6.50 8.99 13.54
C GLY A 50 -7.13 8.33 12.30
N ALA A 51 -7.85 9.09 11.49
CA ALA A 51 -8.40 8.61 10.22
C ALA A 51 -7.30 8.14 9.25
N VAL A 52 -6.28 8.97 9.04
CA VAL A 52 -5.12 8.65 8.19
C VAL A 52 -4.35 7.44 8.74
N THR A 53 -4.13 7.38 10.06
CA THR A 53 -3.41 6.25 10.68
C THR A 53 -4.16 4.92 10.48
N ALA A 54 -5.49 4.93 10.60
CA ALA A 54 -6.32 3.76 10.37
C ALA A 54 -6.27 3.32 8.89
N PHE A 55 -6.36 4.28 7.96
CA PHE A 55 -6.19 4.04 6.54
C PHE A 55 -4.82 3.41 6.23
N GLU A 56 -3.72 4.01 6.71
CA GLU A 56 -2.36 3.54 6.44
C GLU A 56 -2.14 2.10 6.93
N ALA A 57 -2.69 1.75 8.10
CA ALA A 57 -2.61 0.40 8.65
C ALA A 57 -3.36 -0.63 7.77
N GLY A 58 -4.56 -0.27 7.29
CA GLY A 58 -5.35 -1.11 6.38
C GLY A 58 -4.65 -1.32 5.04
N MET A 59 -4.21 -0.21 4.42
CA MET A 59 -3.46 -0.21 3.17
C MET A 59 -2.21 -1.09 3.25
N GLN A 60 -1.34 -0.89 4.26
CA GLN A 60 -0.10 -1.66 4.42
C GLN A 60 -0.35 -3.16 4.57
N LYS A 61 -1.39 -3.54 5.32
CA LYS A 61 -1.75 -4.95 5.48
C LYS A 61 -2.18 -5.57 4.15
N ARG A 62 -3.01 -4.89 3.37
CA ARG A 62 -3.48 -5.37 2.07
C ARG A 62 -2.33 -5.46 1.06
N THR A 63 -1.53 -4.41 0.95
CA THR A 63 -0.49 -4.32 -0.09
C THR A 63 0.66 -5.27 0.18
N SER A 64 1.03 -5.52 1.43
CA SER A 64 2.03 -6.55 1.77
C SER A 64 1.60 -7.96 1.33
N GLN A 65 0.31 -8.29 1.44
CA GLN A 65 -0.25 -9.56 0.96
C GLN A 65 -0.21 -9.65 -0.57
N GLU A 66 -0.62 -8.58 -1.26
CA GLU A 66 -0.65 -8.54 -2.72
C GLU A 66 0.74 -8.53 -3.34
N THR A 67 1.71 -7.84 -2.74
CA THR A 67 3.11 -7.88 -3.15
C THR A 67 3.66 -9.30 -3.03
N GLY A 68 3.40 -10.00 -1.92
CA GLY A 68 3.82 -11.40 -1.75
C GLY A 68 3.24 -12.32 -2.83
N ALA A 69 1.95 -12.18 -3.14
CA ALA A 69 1.30 -12.94 -4.21
C ALA A 69 1.89 -12.60 -5.60
N CYS A 70 2.16 -11.32 -5.86
CA CYS A 70 2.76 -10.86 -7.11
C CYS A 70 4.17 -11.45 -7.31
N LEU A 71 5.01 -11.41 -6.27
CA LEU A 71 6.35 -11.97 -6.31
C LEU A 71 6.36 -13.48 -6.56
N ALA A 72 5.44 -14.22 -5.93
CA ALA A 72 5.29 -15.65 -6.16
C ALA A 72 4.96 -15.96 -7.63
N ILE A 73 4.08 -15.17 -8.25
CA ILE A 73 3.75 -15.31 -9.67
C ILE A 73 4.95 -14.98 -10.56
N GLY A 74 5.68 -13.89 -10.26
CA GLY A 74 6.89 -13.51 -11.00
C GLY A 74 7.94 -14.63 -11.01
N ARG A 75 8.17 -15.26 -9.85
CA ARG A 75 9.06 -16.42 -9.71
C ARG A 75 8.62 -17.60 -10.57
N GLN A 76 7.32 -17.90 -10.56
CA GLN A 76 6.77 -19.00 -11.34
C GLN A 76 6.81 -18.75 -12.85
N MET A 77 6.49 -17.53 -13.29
CA MET A 77 6.40 -17.18 -14.71
C MET A 77 7.76 -17.00 -15.36
N TYR A 78 8.73 -16.40 -14.66
CA TYR A 78 9.98 -15.94 -15.25
C TYR A 78 11.24 -16.58 -14.66
N GLY A 79 11.12 -17.36 -13.58
CA GLY A 79 12.25 -18.10 -12.99
C GLY A 79 13.27 -17.25 -12.23
N PHE A 80 12.98 -15.97 -11.99
CA PHE A 80 13.81 -15.09 -11.13
C PHE A 80 13.03 -14.62 -9.91
N GLU A 81 13.74 -14.37 -8.82
CA GLU A 81 13.19 -13.86 -7.56
C GLU A 81 13.57 -12.39 -7.40
N LEU A 82 12.56 -11.54 -7.17
CA LEU A 82 12.80 -10.17 -6.70
C LEU A 82 12.75 -10.20 -5.18
N ASP A 83 13.92 -10.13 -4.56
CA ASP A 83 14.07 -10.06 -3.11
C ASP A 83 14.15 -8.60 -2.68
N PHE A 84 13.13 -8.14 -1.95
CA PHE A 84 13.06 -6.82 -1.34
C PHE A 84 13.22 -6.89 0.19
N SER A 85 13.72 -8.01 0.72
CA SER A 85 14.01 -8.17 2.15
C SER A 85 15.27 -7.43 2.58
N GLU A 86 16.22 -7.20 1.66
CA GLU A 86 17.36 -6.35 1.92
C GLU A 86 17.00 -4.86 1.75
N PRO A 87 17.44 -3.99 2.67
CA PRO A 87 17.25 -2.55 2.51
C PRO A 87 17.96 -2.06 1.25
N ALA A 88 17.39 -1.05 0.59
CA ALA A 88 18.03 -0.42 -0.56
C ALA A 88 19.47 0.01 -0.21
N PRO A 89 20.46 -0.24 -1.09
CA PRO A 89 21.83 0.16 -0.83
C PRO A 89 21.89 1.68 -0.61
N VAL A 90 22.55 2.08 0.49
CA VAL A 90 22.81 3.48 0.86
C VAL A 90 23.77 4.17 -0.09
#